data_AF-A0A7C4QJR7-F1
#
_entry.id   AF-A0A7C4QJR7-F1
#
_cell.length_a   1.000
_cell.length_b   1.000
_cell.length_c   1.000
_cell.angle_alpha   90.00
_cell.angle_beta   90.00
_cell.angle_gamma   90.00
#
_symmetry.space_group_name_H-M   'P 1'
#
loop_
_entity.id
_entity.type
_entity.pdbx_description
1 polymer ?
#
loop_
_entity_poly.entity_id
_entity_poly.type
_entity_poly.pdbx_seq_one_letter_code
_entity_poly.pdbx_strand_id
1 'polypeptide(L)'
;MSTTPDFSRRVFVQALGLGAAGLLVGGGAAWVKGRLDEEAAAQAAAQDLQAQLAQAQTARAALDGALADLQGQVTTLNTQLGAAQSQNAQLASSLATTRQEADALRAQLGEAQARLAVAEERLGRYQGLAALYEQLEGVGLDTLARDGLQAAAAGLTGALGLVPLLRAGVQAARDLLAGFEKALPDFRDGLAWLGEQVIQLRLNLYALERTAQRLLTNAAAGSVAVFGGFIRLVLDYLPFDVGEKARATLDAAQALVGQADTLARQAEAQMFAKMSRFVSGGPQSWQTQLLPPLRDGALAPAEHLVSALESAQATFAASLQAPVQTALETRAALREQIAAYRAAHQL
;
A
#
# COMPACT_ATOMS: atom_id res chain seq x y z
N MET A 1 -44.71 45.18 -61.42
CA MET A 1 -43.92 45.55 -62.62
C MET A 1 -43.97 44.38 -63.57
N SER A 2 -44.26 44.65 -64.87
CA SER A 2 -44.15 43.77 -66.06
C SER A 2 -44.96 42.46 -66.03
N THR A 3 -45.81 42.09 -66.99
CA THR A 3 -45.99 42.48 -68.40
C THR A 3 -47.36 41.96 -68.86
N THR A 4 -48.17 42.83 -69.45
CA THR A 4 -49.45 42.53 -70.13
C THR A 4 -49.16 41.97 -71.54
N PRO A 5 -49.90 40.96 -72.04
CA PRO A 5 -49.71 40.47 -73.39
C PRO A 5 -50.35 41.39 -74.44
N ASP A 6 -49.55 41.68 -75.47
CA ASP A 6 -49.81 42.57 -76.60
C ASP A 6 -50.70 41.88 -77.65
N PHE A 7 -52.02 42.01 -77.52
CA PHE A 7 -52.96 41.62 -78.57
C PHE A 7 -52.95 42.69 -79.68
N SER A 8 -51.95 42.58 -80.55
CA SER A 8 -51.76 43.44 -81.71
C SER A 8 -52.88 43.25 -82.74
N ARG A 9 -53.73 44.27 -82.79
CA ARG A 9 -54.83 44.65 -83.71
C ARG A 9 -54.48 44.65 -85.21
N ARG A 10 -53.87 43.59 -85.74
CA ARG A 10 -53.40 43.50 -87.14
C ARG A 10 -54.11 42.41 -87.95
N VAL A 11 -55.44 42.46 -88.07
CA VAL A 11 -56.13 41.72 -89.16
C VAL A 11 -57.35 42.47 -89.74
N PHE A 12 -57.73 43.66 -89.24
CA PHE A 12 -59.03 44.24 -89.60
C PHE A 12 -59.03 45.34 -90.68
N VAL A 13 -57.99 45.52 -91.48
CA VAL A 13 -58.04 46.52 -92.58
C VAL A 13 -57.36 45.99 -93.84
N GLN A 14 -58.11 45.21 -94.62
CA GLN A 14 -57.81 44.97 -96.03
C GLN A 14 -59.12 44.75 -96.80
N ALA A 15 -59.94 45.80 -96.84
CA ALA A 15 -61.03 45.93 -97.78
C ALA A 15 -61.16 47.41 -98.14
N LEU A 16 -61.09 47.71 -99.45
CA LEU A 16 -61.41 48.97 -100.18
C LEU A 16 -60.24 49.64 -100.90
N GLY A 17 -60.33 49.64 -102.24
CA GLY A 17 -59.58 50.49 -103.18
C GLY A 17 -59.40 49.79 -104.54
N LEU A 18 -60.34 49.86 -105.49
CA LEU A 18 -60.68 50.95 -106.43
C LEU A 18 -59.98 50.83 -107.80
N GLY A 19 -60.78 50.96 -108.88
CA GLY A 19 -60.35 51.36 -110.24
C GLY A 19 -60.63 50.29 -111.33
N ALA A 20 -61.75 50.29 -112.07
CA ALA A 20 -62.29 51.23 -113.07
C ALA A 20 -61.94 50.88 -114.54
N ALA A 21 -62.99 50.90 -115.37
CA ALA A 21 -63.05 51.06 -116.83
C ALA A 21 -62.79 49.85 -117.75
N GLY A 22 -63.87 49.36 -118.37
CA GLY A 22 -63.82 48.40 -119.48
C GLY A 22 -65.22 47.92 -119.89
N LEU A 23 -65.98 48.78 -120.57
CA LEU A 23 -67.24 48.41 -121.24
C LEU A 23 -66.94 47.44 -122.38
N LEU A 24 -67.20 46.14 -122.17
CA LEU A 24 -67.26 45.16 -123.25
C LEU A 24 -68.54 44.33 -123.11
N VAL A 25 -69.39 44.50 -124.12
CA VAL A 25 -70.66 43.83 -124.37
C VAL A 25 -70.45 42.32 -124.42
N GLY A 26 -71.02 41.59 -123.47
CA GLY A 26 -71.05 40.13 -123.45
C GLY A 26 -70.58 39.52 -122.13
N GLY A 27 -71.48 39.41 -121.14
CA GLY A 27 -71.05 38.88 -119.83
C GLY A 27 -72.12 38.64 -118.79
N GLY A 28 -73.41 38.54 -119.15
CA GLY A 28 -74.46 38.18 -118.18
C GLY A 28 -74.20 36.84 -117.47
N ALA A 29 -73.44 35.93 -118.10
CA ALA A 29 -72.99 34.69 -117.48
C ALA A 29 -71.65 34.81 -116.69
N ALA A 30 -70.78 35.77 -117.03
CA ALA A 30 -69.48 35.96 -116.37
C ALA A 30 -69.55 36.81 -115.10
N TRP A 31 -70.47 37.79 -115.04
CA TRP A 31 -70.76 38.52 -113.80
C TRP A 31 -71.47 37.64 -112.77
N VAL A 32 -72.39 36.77 -113.23
CA VAL A 32 -73.03 35.76 -112.36
C VAL A 32 -72.04 34.68 -111.94
N LYS A 33 -71.12 34.23 -112.83
CA LYS A 33 -70.07 33.26 -112.48
C LYS A 33 -69.01 33.86 -111.53
N GLY A 34 -68.59 35.12 -111.72
CA GLY A 34 -67.69 35.80 -110.81
C GLY A 34 -68.29 35.99 -109.41
N ARG A 35 -69.61 36.24 -109.33
CA ARG A 35 -70.33 36.34 -108.05
C ARG A 35 -70.50 34.99 -107.36
N LEU A 36 -70.70 33.91 -108.13
CA LEU A 36 -70.75 32.54 -107.62
C LEU A 36 -69.36 32.03 -107.19
N ASP A 37 -68.29 32.38 -107.92
CA ASP A 37 -66.91 32.05 -107.57
C ASP A 37 -66.44 32.88 -106.37
N GLU A 38 -66.90 34.13 -106.21
CA GLU A 38 -66.65 35.00 -105.06
C GLU A 38 -67.48 34.57 -103.83
N GLU A 39 -68.72 34.11 -104.00
CA GLU A 39 -69.54 33.47 -102.96
C GLU A 39 -68.96 32.11 -102.54
N ALA A 40 -68.45 31.31 -103.49
CA ALA A 40 -67.77 30.05 -103.21
C ALA A 40 -66.41 30.26 -102.53
N ALA A 41 -65.63 31.27 -102.94
CA ALA A 41 -64.39 31.66 -102.28
C ALA A 41 -64.64 32.24 -100.88
N ALA A 42 -65.71 33.02 -100.69
CA ALA A 42 -66.14 33.51 -99.40
C ALA A 42 -66.64 32.38 -98.48
N GLN A 43 -67.35 31.38 -99.02
CA GLN A 43 -67.74 30.18 -98.29
C GLN A 43 -66.55 29.31 -97.90
N ALA A 44 -65.58 29.12 -98.81
CA ALA A 44 -64.34 28.40 -98.52
C ALA A 44 -63.51 29.12 -97.44
N ALA A 45 -63.39 30.46 -97.50
CA ALA A 45 -62.74 31.27 -96.49
C ALA A 45 -63.48 31.24 -95.13
N ALA A 46 -64.82 31.22 -95.14
CA ALA A 46 -65.63 31.07 -93.93
C ALA A 46 -65.47 29.69 -93.29
N GLN A 47 -65.40 28.62 -94.09
CA GLN A 47 -65.13 27.26 -93.62
C GLN A 47 -63.72 27.14 -93.04
N ASP A 48 -62.71 27.75 -93.68
CA ASP A 48 -61.34 27.77 -93.18
C ASP A 48 -61.23 28.56 -91.86
N LEU A 49 -61.87 29.73 -91.76
CA LEU A 49 -62.00 30.49 -90.50
C LEU A 49 -62.69 29.67 -89.41
N GLN A 50 -63.72 28.90 -89.75
CA GLN A 50 -64.44 28.06 -88.80
C GLN A 50 -63.60 26.87 -88.34
N ALA A 51 -62.80 26.28 -89.23
CA ALA A 51 -61.82 25.26 -88.89
C ALA A 51 -60.71 25.83 -87.99
N GLN A 52 -60.17 27.01 -88.29
CA GLN A 52 -59.18 27.71 -87.46
C GLN A 52 -59.74 28.06 -86.07
N LEU A 53 -61.00 28.51 -85.99
CA LEU A 53 -61.66 28.78 -84.71
C LEU A 53 -61.83 27.50 -83.88
N ALA A 54 -62.27 26.41 -84.50
CA ALA A 54 -62.37 25.11 -83.84
C ALA A 54 -61.00 24.65 -83.33
N GLN A 55 -59.95 24.77 -84.15
CA GLN A 55 -58.58 24.40 -83.76
C GLN A 55 -58.04 25.27 -82.62
N ALA A 56 -58.32 26.57 -82.63
CA ALA A 56 -57.98 27.49 -81.54
C ALA A 56 -58.74 27.18 -80.24
N GLN A 57 -60.01 26.76 -80.33
CA GLN A 57 -60.79 26.30 -79.17
C GLN A 57 -60.20 25.02 -78.56
N THR A 58 -59.79 24.06 -79.38
CA THR A 58 -59.12 22.83 -78.90
C THR A 58 -57.78 23.15 -78.25
N ALA A 59 -56.98 24.03 -78.84
CA ALA A 59 -55.70 24.47 -78.27
C ALA A 59 -55.90 25.19 -76.93
N ARG A 60 -56.93 26.03 -76.81
CA ARG A 60 -57.28 26.70 -75.56
C ARG A 60 -57.70 25.71 -74.47
N ALA A 61 -58.55 24.73 -74.80
CA ALA A 61 -58.96 23.70 -73.84
C ALA A 61 -57.76 22.86 -73.36
N ALA A 62 -56.80 22.55 -74.24
CA ALA A 62 -55.56 21.87 -73.88
C ALA A 62 -54.67 22.72 -72.95
N LEU A 63 -54.55 24.02 -73.23
CA LEU A 63 -53.84 24.98 -72.36
C LEU A 63 -54.49 25.09 -70.98
N ASP A 64 -55.82 25.18 -70.91
CA ASP A 64 -56.57 25.26 -69.65
C ASP A 64 -56.35 23.98 -68.81
N GLY A 65 -56.33 22.80 -69.46
CA GLY A 65 -55.99 21.53 -68.82
C GLY A 65 -54.55 21.50 -68.28
N ALA A 66 -53.57 21.93 -69.08
CA ALA A 66 -52.18 22.02 -68.64
C ALA A 66 -51.98 23.00 -67.47
N LEU A 67 -52.74 24.09 -67.44
CA LEU A 67 -52.70 25.09 -66.37
C LEU A 67 -53.29 24.52 -65.06
N ALA A 68 -54.37 23.74 -65.15
CA ALA A 68 -54.94 23.03 -64.01
C ALA A 68 -53.98 21.97 -63.45
N ASP A 69 -53.32 21.19 -64.32
CA ASP A 69 -52.30 20.21 -63.92
C ASP A 69 -51.12 20.89 -63.23
N LEU A 70 -50.64 22.02 -63.77
CA LEU A 70 -49.55 22.79 -63.18
C LEU A 70 -49.94 23.35 -61.80
N GLN A 71 -51.18 23.83 -61.62
CA GLN A 71 -51.70 24.25 -60.32
C GLN A 71 -51.76 23.09 -59.31
N GLY A 72 -52.15 21.89 -59.77
CA GLY A 72 -52.11 20.67 -58.96
C GLY A 72 -50.70 20.30 -58.52
N GLN A 73 -49.73 20.39 -59.43
CA GLN A 73 -48.31 20.16 -59.13
C GLN A 73 -47.77 21.18 -58.12
N VAL A 74 -48.07 22.47 -58.28
CA VAL A 74 -47.65 23.53 -57.33
C VAL A 74 -48.24 23.28 -55.93
N THR A 75 -49.50 22.87 -55.86
CA THR A 75 -50.15 22.55 -54.57
C THR A 75 -49.50 21.34 -53.89
N THR A 76 -49.17 20.32 -54.67
CA THR A 76 -48.46 19.12 -54.18
C THR A 76 -47.05 19.48 -53.68
N LEU A 77 -46.29 20.26 -54.44
CA LEU A 77 -44.96 20.72 -54.07
C LEU A 77 -44.97 21.59 -52.82
N ASN A 78 -45.95 22.50 -52.67
CA ASN A 78 -46.11 23.30 -51.45
C ASN A 78 -46.39 22.43 -50.22
N THR A 79 -47.21 21.39 -50.38
CA THR A 79 -47.50 20.44 -49.29
C THR A 79 -46.25 19.66 -48.89
N GLN A 80 -45.49 19.16 -49.88
CA GLN A 80 -44.22 18.46 -49.64
C GLN A 80 -43.18 19.37 -48.98
N LEU A 81 -43.08 20.62 -49.41
CA LEU A 81 -42.18 21.61 -48.81
C LEU A 81 -42.54 21.87 -47.34
N GLY A 82 -43.82 22.02 -47.02
CA GLY A 82 -44.28 22.19 -45.64
C GLY A 82 -43.97 20.98 -44.76
N ALA A 83 -44.17 19.75 -45.28
CA ALA A 83 -43.82 18.52 -44.58
C ALA A 83 -42.30 18.41 -44.33
N ALA A 84 -41.48 18.72 -45.34
CA ALA A 84 -40.02 18.72 -45.22
C ALA A 84 -39.51 19.78 -44.24
N GLN A 85 -40.12 20.97 -44.21
CA GLN A 85 -39.81 22.01 -43.23
C GLN A 85 -40.13 21.56 -41.80
N SER A 86 -41.26 20.91 -41.58
CA SER A 86 -41.64 20.35 -40.28
C SER A 86 -40.67 19.26 -39.82
N GLN A 87 -40.32 18.32 -40.71
CA GLN A 87 -39.32 17.28 -40.42
C GLN A 87 -37.95 17.88 -40.07
N ASN A 88 -37.50 18.89 -40.81
CA ASN A 88 -36.25 19.59 -40.51
C ASN A 88 -36.28 20.27 -39.13
N ALA A 89 -37.41 20.87 -38.74
CA ALA A 89 -37.55 21.45 -37.40
C ALA A 89 -37.49 20.39 -36.28
N GLN A 90 -38.13 19.23 -36.49
CA GLN A 90 -38.08 18.11 -35.55
C GLN A 90 -36.66 17.53 -35.43
N LEU A 91 -35.97 17.34 -36.55
CA LEU A 91 -34.58 16.89 -36.58
C LEU A 91 -33.64 17.88 -35.88
N ALA A 92 -33.83 19.18 -36.13
CA ALA A 92 -33.05 20.22 -35.46
C ALA A 92 -33.25 20.21 -33.94
N SER A 93 -34.49 20.02 -33.48
CA SER A 93 -34.79 19.88 -32.05
C SER A 93 -34.17 18.63 -31.44
N SER A 94 -34.28 17.48 -32.10
CA SER A 94 -33.68 16.22 -31.64
C SER A 94 -32.17 16.34 -31.52
N LEU A 95 -31.53 16.91 -32.54
CA LEU A 95 -30.08 17.12 -32.57
C LEU A 95 -29.61 18.09 -31.48
N ALA A 96 -30.38 19.13 -31.19
CA ALA A 96 -30.13 20.02 -30.05
C ALA A 96 -30.19 19.28 -28.71
N THR A 97 -31.22 18.46 -28.49
CA THR A 97 -31.34 17.63 -27.27
C THR A 97 -30.19 16.65 -27.13
N THR A 98 -29.84 15.90 -28.18
CA THR A 98 -28.72 14.96 -28.15
C THR A 98 -27.38 15.65 -27.90
N ARG A 99 -27.17 16.86 -28.43
CA ARG A 99 -25.97 17.66 -28.11
C ARG A 99 -25.92 18.02 -26.63
N GLN A 100 -27.03 18.47 -26.07
CA GLN A 100 -27.12 18.80 -24.64
C GLN A 100 -26.86 17.57 -23.75
N GLU A 101 -27.41 16.41 -24.11
CA GLU A 101 -27.13 15.14 -23.41
C GLU A 101 -25.66 14.74 -23.52
N ALA A 102 -25.05 14.85 -24.70
CA ALA A 102 -23.64 14.55 -24.89
C ALA A 102 -22.73 15.47 -24.05
N ASP A 103 -23.06 16.75 -23.95
CA ASP A 103 -22.32 17.70 -23.13
C ASP A 103 -22.50 17.43 -21.63
N ALA A 104 -23.71 17.06 -21.19
CA ALA A 104 -23.97 16.63 -19.82
C ALA A 104 -23.18 15.36 -19.46
N LEU A 105 -23.15 14.36 -20.34
CA LEU A 105 -22.37 13.14 -20.14
C LEU A 105 -20.86 13.41 -20.10
N ARG A 106 -20.35 14.31 -20.96
CA ARG A 106 -18.95 14.75 -20.90
C ARG A 106 -18.60 15.40 -19.56
N ALA A 107 -19.49 16.26 -19.04
CA ALA A 107 -19.31 16.88 -17.74
C ALA A 107 -19.29 15.83 -16.61
N GLN A 108 -20.23 14.88 -16.63
CA GLN A 108 -20.27 13.78 -15.66
C GLN A 108 -19.02 12.90 -15.72
N LEU A 109 -18.52 12.60 -16.91
CA LEU A 109 -17.29 11.82 -17.09
C LEU A 109 -16.08 12.57 -16.53
N GLY A 110 -15.98 13.87 -16.77
CA GLY A 110 -14.93 14.72 -16.18
C GLY A 110 -14.99 14.74 -14.65
N GLU A 111 -16.19 14.84 -14.08
CA GLU A 111 -16.37 14.78 -12.62
C GLU A 111 -16.01 13.41 -12.04
N ALA A 112 -16.41 12.32 -12.70
CA ALA A 112 -16.07 10.97 -12.30
C ALA A 112 -14.55 10.73 -12.34
N GLN A 113 -13.86 11.22 -13.37
CA GLN A 113 -12.40 11.17 -13.46
C GLN A 113 -11.72 11.96 -12.34
N ALA A 114 -12.21 13.16 -12.02
CA ALA A 114 -11.69 13.95 -10.91
C ALA A 114 -11.88 13.23 -9.55
N ARG A 115 -13.05 12.62 -9.32
CA ARG A 115 -13.32 11.81 -8.13
C ARG A 115 -12.41 10.58 -8.04
N LEU A 116 -12.15 9.92 -9.17
CA LEU A 116 -11.23 8.78 -9.23
C LEU A 116 -9.81 9.20 -8.86
N ALA A 117 -9.29 10.29 -9.43
CA ALA A 117 -7.96 10.80 -9.11
C ALA A 117 -7.80 11.10 -7.61
N VAL A 118 -8.80 11.74 -6.98
CA VAL A 118 -8.81 12.00 -5.54
C VAL A 118 -8.84 10.70 -4.73
N ALA A 119 -9.57 9.68 -5.19
CA ALA A 119 -9.63 8.38 -4.52
C ALA A 119 -8.29 7.62 -4.62
N GLU A 120 -7.64 7.65 -5.79
CA GLU A 120 -6.31 7.06 -6.00
C GLU A 120 -5.26 7.72 -5.12
N GLU A 121 -5.29 9.05 -4.99
CA GLU A 121 -4.41 9.79 -4.10
C GLU A 121 -4.61 9.39 -2.63
N ARG A 122 -5.87 9.23 -2.20
CA ARG A 122 -6.21 8.73 -0.84
C ARG A 122 -5.73 7.30 -0.63
N LEU A 123 -5.90 6.43 -1.62
CA LEU A 123 -5.42 5.04 -1.56
C LEU A 123 -3.90 5.01 -1.39
N GLY A 124 -3.16 5.81 -2.18
CA GLY A 124 -1.71 5.92 -2.07
C GLY A 124 -1.26 6.36 -0.68
N ARG A 125 -1.98 7.30 -0.05
CA ARG A 125 -1.74 7.69 1.35
C ARG A 125 -1.91 6.52 2.32
N TYR A 126 -3.01 5.77 2.21
CA TYR A 126 -3.24 4.63 3.11
C TYR A 126 -2.25 3.49 2.88
N GLN A 127 -1.83 3.25 1.65
CA GLN A 127 -0.78 2.28 1.33
C GLN A 127 0.57 2.67 1.94
N GLY A 128 0.95 3.95 1.86
CA GLY A 128 2.16 4.45 2.52
C GLY A 128 2.11 4.28 4.04
N LEU A 129 0.96 4.57 4.66
CA LEU A 129 0.76 4.34 6.09
C LEU A 129 0.83 2.85 6.46
N ALA A 130 0.21 1.98 5.66
CA ALA A 130 0.24 0.53 5.88
C ALA A 130 1.66 -0.03 5.80
N ALA A 131 2.48 0.44 4.84
CA ALA A 131 3.87 0.04 4.71
C ALA A 131 4.71 0.41 5.96
N LEU A 132 4.48 1.59 6.56
CA LEU A 132 5.14 1.97 7.83
C LEU A 132 4.72 1.06 8.99
N TYR A 133 3.45 0.65 9.04
CA TYR A 133 2.97 -0.30 10.03
C TYR A 133 3.56 -1.70 9.84
N GLU A 134 3.68 -2.16 8.61
CA GLU A 134 4.31 -3.44 8.28
C GLU A 134 5.80 -3.43 8.67
N GLN A 135 6.52 -2.32 8.42
CA GLN A 135 7.89 -2.14 8.91
C GLN A 135 7.98 -2.18 10.44
N LEU A 136 7.01 -1.56 11.15
CA LEU A 136 6.96 -1.56 12.61
C LEU A 136 6.75 -2.97 13.19
N GLU A 137 5.93 -3.79 12.52
CA GLU A 137 5.69 -5.19 12.88
C GLU A 137 6.91 -6.07 12.54
N GLY A 138 7.57 -5.79 11.41
CA GLY A 138 8.76 -6.49 10.94
C GLY A 138 9.99 -6.37 11.84
N VAL A 139 10.00 -5.44 12.82
CA VAL A 139 11.10 -5.33 13.79
C VAL A 139 11.26 -6.60 14.65
N GLY A 140 10.23 -7.44 14.75
CA GLY A 140 10.40 -8.82 15.24
C GLY A 140 10.84 -8.95 16.71
N LEU A 141 10.40 -8.02 17.57
CA LEU A 141 10.84 -7.92 18.96
C LEU A 141 10.54 -9.18 19.78
N ASP A 142 9.44 -9.87 19.48
CA ASP A 142 9.06 -11.13 20.13
C ASP A 142 10.07 -12.26 19.85
N THR A 143 10.52 -12.38 18.60
CA THR A 143 11.51 -13.37 18.19
C THR A 143 12.86 -13.04 18.80
N LEU A 144 13.30 -11.77 18.72
CA LEU A 144 14.54 -11.31 19.36
C LEU A 144 14.54 -11.57 20.87
N ALA A 145 13.44 -11.26 21.56
CA ALA A 145 13.32 -11.48 22.98
C ALA A 145 13.35 -12.98 23.33
N ARG A 146 12.63 -13.82 22.57
CA ARG A 146 12.61 -15.26 22.77
C ARG A 146 14.01 -15.87 22.58
N ASP A 147 14.66 -15.57 21.47
CA ASP A 147 15.95 -16.14 21.10
C ASP A 147 17.04 -15.67 22.08
N GLY A 148 17.03 -14.38 22.43
CA GLY A 148 17.95 -13.82 23.41
C GLY A 148 17.78 -14.43 24.82
N LEU A 149 16.53 -14.62 25.28
CA LEU A 149 16.24 -15.27 26.56
C LEU A 149 16.64 -16.75 26.55
N GLN A 150 16.44 -17.46 25.44
CA GLN A 150 16.87 -18.85 25.29
C GLN A 150 18.40 -18.97 25.36
N ALA A 151 19.13 -18.09 24.67
CA ALA A 151 20.59 -18.05 24.72
C ALA A 151 21.11 -17.75 26.15
N ALA A 152 20.47 -16.82 26.86
CA ALA A 152 20.80 -16.51 28.25
C ALA A 152 20.53 -17.70 29.20
N ALA A 153 19.40 -18.38 29.02
CA ALA A 153 19.05 -19.57 29.80
C ALA A 153 20.07 -20.71 29.59
N ALA A 154 20.56 -20.90 28.36
CA ALA A 154 21.59 -21.87 28.05
C ALA A 154 22.92 -21.54 28.78
N GLY A 155 23.34 -20.27 28.76
CA GLY A 155 24.53 -19.81 29.48
C GLY A 155 24.44 -20.03 30.99
N LEU A 156 23.31 -19.67 31.61
CA LEU A 156 23.06 -19.89 33.03
C LEU A 156 23.00 -21.38 33.41
N THR A 157 22.42 -22.21 32.55
CA THR A 157 22.38 -23.66 32.76
C THR A 157 23.79 -24.26 32.74
N GLY A 158 24.64 -23.80 31.82
CA GLY A 158 26.05 -24.17 31.77
C GLY A 158 26.80 -23.81 33.05
N ALA A 159 26.65 -22.56 33.52
CA ALA A 159 27.25 -22.13 34.79
C ALA A 159 26.74 -22.94 35.99
N LEU A 160 25.43 -23.23 36.05
CA LEU A 160 24.86 -24.06 37.11
C LEU A 160 25.38 -25.50 37.10
N GLY A 161 25.69 -26.05 35.93
CA GLY A 161 26.31 -27.38 35.80
C GLY A 161 27.68 -27.50 36.48
N LEU A 162 28.37 -26.38 36.71
CA LEU A 162 29.68 -26.33 37.38
C LEU A 162 29.57 -26.21 38.91
N VAL A 163 28.40 -25.84 39.44
CA VAL A 163 28.19 -25.68 40.89
C VAL A 163 28.44 -26.97 41.69
N PRO A 164 27.99 -28.16 41.26
CA PRO A 164 28.28 -29.42 41.96
C PRO A 164 29.78 -29.75 41.99
N LEU A 165 30.50 -29.49 40.89
CA LEU A 165 31.95 -29.68 40.79
C LEU A 165 32.68 -28.79 41.80
N LEU A 166 32.31 -27.50 41.85
CA LEU A 166 32.89 -26.58 42.81
C LEU A 166 32.55 -26.97 44.26
N ARG A 167 31.32 -27.43 44.55
CA ARG A 167 30.94 -27.91 45.88
C ARG A 167 31.77 -29.11 46.31
N ALA A 168 32.01 -30.06 45.40
CA ALA A 168 32.87 -31.23 45.66
C ALA A 168 34.32 -30.81 45.93
N GLY A 169 34.84 -29.88 45.13
CA GLY A 169 36.15 -29.27 45.31
C GLY A 169 36.36 -28.61 46.67
N VAL A 170 35.39 -27.79 47.05
CA VAL A 170 35.39 -27.09 48.34
C VAL A 170 35.32 -28.07 49.53
N GLN A 171 34.55 -29.15 49.39
CA GLN A 171 34.50 -30.18 50.43
C GLN A 171 35.82 -30.94 50.54
N ALA A 172 36.44 -31.31 49.41
CA ALA A 172 37.76 -31.94 49.40
C ALA A 172 38.84 -31.04 50.03
N ALA A 173 38.78 -29.73 49.76
CA ALA A 173 39.66 -28.75 50.39
C ALA A 173 39.47 -28.72 51.92
N ARG A 174 38.23 -28.75 52.42
CA ARG A 174 37.96 -28.82 53.88
C ARG A 174 38.52 -30.07 54.53
N ASP A 175 38.31 -31.22 53.90
CA ASP A 175 38.76 -32.50 54.46
C ASP A 175 40.30 -32.53 54.54
N LEU A 176 40.98 -31.95 53.55
CA LEU A 176 42.44 -31.75 53.57
C LEU A 176 42.89 -30.79 54.67
N LEU A 177 42.22 -29.65 54.83
CA LEU A 177 42.51 -28.70 55.91
C LEU A 177 42.32 -29.32 57.29
N ALA A 178 41.24 -30.07 57.50
CA ALA A 178 40.99 -30.77 58.77
C ALA A 178 42.02 -31.88 59.03
N GLY A 179 42.51 -32.56 57.98
CA GLY A 179 43.62 -33.50 58.08
C GLY A 179 44.92 -32.81 58.49
N PHE A 180 45.19 -31.63 57.93
CA PHE A 180 46.36 -30.82 58.27
C PHE A 180 46.29 -30.25 59.69
N GLU A 181 45.12 -29.80 60.15
CA GLU A 181 44.89 -29.34 61.53
C GLU A 181 45.27 -30.39 62.56
N LYS A 182 44.92 -31.66 62.30
CA LYS A 182 45.28 -32.79 63.16
C LYS A 182 46.79 -33.06 63.18
N ALA A 183 47.50 -32.73 62.10
CA ALA A 183 48.94 -32.93 61.99
C ALA A 183 49.76 -31.79 62.63
N LEU A 184 49.20 -30.58 62.74
CA LEU A 184 49.89 -29.38 63.23
C LEU A 184 48.99 -28.53 64.17
N PRO A 185 48.94 -28.86 65.48
CA PRO A 185 48.02 -28.22 66.44
C PRO A 185 48.28 -26.73 66.71
N ASP A 186 49.49 -26.23 66.43
CA ASP A 186 49.86 -24.81 66.62
C ASP A 186 49.43 -23.89 65.45
N PHE A 187 48.76 -24.42 64.43
CA PHE A 187 48.31 -23.68 63.23
C PHE A 187 46.87 -23.15 63.29
N ARG A 188 46.23 -23.23 64.46
CA ARG A 188 44.79 -22.95 64.67
C ARG A 188 44.28 -21.64 64.10
N ASP A 189 45.02 -20.54 64.24
CA ASP A 189 44.53 -19.23 63.80
C ASP A 189 44.40 -19.10 62.27
N GLY A 190 45.33 -19.70 61.53
CA GLY A 190 45.30 -19.69 60.06
C GLY A 190 44.21 -20.62 59.49
N LEU A 191 43.99 -21.75 60.16
CA LEU A 191 42.96 -22.72 59.78
C LEU A 191 41.55 -22.23 60.14
N ALA A 192 41.39 -21.51 61.25
CA ALA A 192 40.13 -20.86 61.62
C ALA A 192 39.71 -19.79 60.59
N TRP A 193 40.66 -18.94 60.16
CA TRP A 193 40.40 -17.95 59.11
C TRP A 193 39.96 -18.62 57.80
N LEU A 194 40.65 -19.69 57.37
CA LEU A 194 40.32 -20.36 56.12
C LEU A 194 39.01 -21.15 56.19
N GLY A 195 38.72 -21.73 57.37
CA GLY A 195 37.42 -22.34 57.65
C GLY A 195 36.26 -21.37 57.46
N GLU A 196 36.39 -20.13 57.96
CA GLU A 196 35.40 -19.06 57.77
C GLU A 196 35.20 -18.73 56.29
N GLN A 197 36.29 -18.57 55.54
CA GLN A 197 36.22 -18.26 54.10
C GLN A 197 35.51 -19.36 53.29
N VAL A 198 35.72 -20.62 53.65
CA VAL A 198 35.02 -21.73 53.00
C VAL A 198 33.53 -21.77 53.37
N ILE A 199 33.16 -21.37 54.58
CA ILE A 199 31.74 -21.23 54.96
C ILE A 199 31.08 -20.15 54.08
N GLN A 200 31.72 -18.99 53.93
CA GLN A 200 31.21 -17.89 53.11
C GLN A 200 31.00 -18.31 51.65
N LEU A 201 31.97 -19.00 51.06
CA LEU A 201 31.87 -19.49 49.68
C LEU A 201 30.66 -20.42 49.48
N ARG A 202 30.40 -21.34 50.42
CA ARG A 202 29.27 -22.26 50.34
C ARG A 202 27.92 -21.53 50.45
N LEU A 203 27.83 -20.51 51.30
CA LEU A 203 26.62 -19.68 51.43
C LEU A 203 26.33 -18.93 50.13
N ASN A 204 27.37 -18.34 49.52
CA ASN A 204 27.24 -17.61 48.26
C ASN A 204 26.85 -18.55 47.10
N LEU A 205 27.40 -19.77 47.04
CA LEU A 205 27.01 -20.78 46.04
C LEU A 205 25.55 -21.22 46.18
N TYR A 206 25.07 -21.38 47.40
CA TYR A 206 23.67 -21.71 47.66
C TYR A 206 22.72 -20.56 47.24
N ALA A 207 23.12 -19.31 47.50
CA ALA A 207 22.38 -18.13 47.06
C ALA A 207 22.30 -18.05 45.52
N LEU A 208 23.41 -18.34 44.82
CA LEU A 208 23.48 -18.38 43.36
C LEU A 208 22.56 -19.48 42.79
N GLU A 209 22.67 -20.71 43.30
CA GLU A 209 21.86 -21.86 42.88
C GLU A 209 20.35 -21.57 43.02
N ARG A 210 19.93 -21.05 44.18
CA ARG A 210 18.53 -20.75 44.46
C ARG A 210 17.97 -19.63 43.58
N THR A 211 18.81 -18.70 43.15
CA THR A 211 18.38 -17.57 42.33
C THR A 211 18.29 -17.97 40.86
N ALA A 212 19.25 -18.74 40.36
CA ALA A 212 19.24 -19.26 39.01
C ALA A 212 18.15 -20.33 38.78
N GLN A 213 17.86 -21.21 39.77
CA GLN A 213 16.73 -22.14 39.70
C GLN A 213 15.39 -21.40 39.56
N ARG A 214 15.18 -20.31 40.31
CA ARG A 214 13.97 -19.48 40.21
C ARG A 214 13.82 -18.85 38.82
N LEU A 215 14.92 -18.40 38.21
CA LEU A 215 14.91 -17.87 36.84
C LEU A 215 14.52 -18.95 35.82
N LEU A 216 15.10 -20.15 35.92
CA LEU A 216 14.83 -21.27 35.00
C LEU A 216 13.36 -21.75 35.09
N THR A 217 12.82 -21.91 36.31
CA THR A 217 11.42 -22.33 36.49
C THR A 217 10.43 -21.29 35.94
N ASN A 218 10.71 -20.00 36.14
CA ASN A 218 9.85 -18.93 35.64
C ASN A 218 9.95 -18.76 34.11
N ALA A 219 11.13 -18.97 33.53
CA ALA A 219 11.31 -18.96 32.08
C ALA A 219 10.60 -20.14 31.41
N ALA A 220 10.64 -21.33 32.02
CA ALA A 220 9.98 -22.53 31.50
C ALA A 220 8.44 -22.48 31.58
N ALA A 221 7.88 -21.82 32.59
CA ALA A 221 6.43 -21.66 32.75
C ALA A 221 5.83 -20.53 31.88
N GLY A 222 6.65 -19.58 31.40
CA GLY A 222 6.20 -18.36 30.72
C GLY A 222 5.95 -18.45 29.21
N SER A 223 6.19 -19.58 28.56
CA SER A 223 6.16 -19.70 27.09
C SER A 223 4.78 -20.02 26.50
N VAL A 224 3.78 -20.44 27.30
CA VAL A 224 2.48 -20.94 26.77
C VAL A 224 1.27 -20.06 27.13
N ALA A 225 1.38 -19.13 28.10
CA ALA A 225 0.24 -18.33 28.58
C ALA A 225 0.26 -16.83 28.21
N VAL A 226 1.27 -16.33 27.47
CA VAL A 226 1.55 -14.87 27.35
C VAL A 226 1.03 -14.22 26.05
N PHE A 227 0.37 -14.95 25.16
CA PHE A 227 -0.06 -14.39 23.86
C PHE A 227 -1.35 -13.53 23.90
N GLY A 228 -2.02 -13.37 25.05
CA GLY A 228 -3.31 -12.69 25.14
C GLY A 228 -3.30 -11.19 25.51
N GLY A 229 -2.16 -10.62 25.93
CA GLY A 229 -2.13 -9.30 26.60
C GLY A 229 -0.96 -8.39 26.26
N PHE A 230 -0.17 -8.73 25.24
CA PHE A 230 1.10 -8.09 24.92
C PHE A 230 1.01 -6.61 24.49
N ILE A 231 -0.17 -6.12 24.05
CA ILE A 231 -0.28 -4.78 23.44
C ILE A 231 -0.63 -3.64 24.41
N ARG A 232 -1.11 -3.92 25.63
CA ARG A 232 -1.47 -2.86 26.60
C ARG A 232 -0.43 -2.62 27.69
N LEU A 233 0.54 -3.54 27.85
CA LEU A 233 1.54 -3.54 28.92
C LEU A 233 2.96 -3.15 28.45
N VAL A 234 3.17 -2.98 27.14
CA VAL A 234 4.48 -2.56 26.56
C VAL A 234 4.82 -1.09 26.91
N LEU A 235 3.93 -0.33 27.55
CA LEU A 235 4.06 1.12 27.67
C LEU A 235 4.05 1.74 29.08
N ASP A 236 4.00 0.97 30.18
CA ASP A 236 4.19 1.57 31.53
C ASP A 236 5.19 0.85 32.44
N TYR A 237 5.52 -0.42 32.22
CA TYR A 237 6.47 -1.16 33.04
C TYR A 237 7.09 -2.21 32.14
N LEU A 238 8.40 -2.42 32.21
CA LEU A 238 8.95 -3.77 32.05
C LEU A 238 8.88 -4.38 33.46
N PRO A 239 7.77 -5.02 33.91
CA PRO A 239 7.72 -5.61 35.23
C PRO A 239 8.16 -7.05 35.07
N PHE A 240 9.44 -7.23 34.78
CA PHE A 240 10.08 -8.48 35.12
C PHE A 240 11.42 -8.05 35.67
N ASP A 241 11.41 -7.84 36.99
CA ASP A 241 12.51 -7.98 37.92
C ASP A 241 13.52 -9.08 37.50
N VAL A 242 13.21 -9.97 36.56
CA VAL A 242 14.14 -10.82 35.78
C VAL A 242 15.36 -10.10 35.21
N GLY A 243 15.26 -8.88 34.64
CA GLY A 243 16.45 -8.17 34.12
C GLY A 243 17.36 -7.64 35.23
N GLU A 244 16.74 -7.06 36.26
CA GLU A 244 17.41 -6.60 37.47
C GLU A 244 17.98 -7.78 38.28
N LYS A 245 17.24 -8.89 38.38
CA LYS A 245 17.65 -10.15 39.01
C LYS A 245 18.75 -10.84 38.23
N ALA A 246 18.71 -10.84 36.89
CA ALA A 246 19.78 -11.38 36.06
C ALA A 246 21.07 -10.58 36.30
N ARG A 247 20.98 -9.24 36.29
CA ARG A 247 22.09 -8.36 36.69
C ARG A 247 22.53 -8.62 38.12
N ALA A 248 21.62 -8.70 39.08
CA ALA A 248 21.95 -8.98 40.48
C ALA A 248 22.61 -10.35 40.67
N THR A 249 22.21 -11.38 39.92
CA THR A 249 22.92 -12.67 39.92
C THR A 249 24.30 -12.58 39.27
N LEU A 250 24.45 -11.80 38.20
CA LEU A 250 25.73 -11.58 37.54
C LEU A 250 26.67 -10.74 38.41
N ASP A 251 26.16 -9.72 39.08
CA ASP A 251 26.89 -8.89 40.05
C ASP A 251 27.28 -9.70 41.28
N ALA A 252 26.37 -10.55 41.80
CA ALA A 252 26.68 -11.47 42.89
C ALA A 252 27.71 -12.52 42.49
N ALA A 253 27.64 -13.02 41.26
CA ALA A 253 28.64 -13.89 40.67
C ALA A 253 30.00 -13.18 40.57
N GLN A 254 30.04 -11.97 40.03
CA GLN A 254 31.26 -11.17 39.86
C GLN A 254 31.89 -10.77 41.20
N ALA A 255 31.07 -10.49 42.21
CA ALA A 255 31.53 -10.27 43.59
C ALA A 255 32.15 -11.54 44.18
N LEU A 256 31.57 -12.71 43.92
CA LEU A 256 32.12 -14.02 44.28
C LEU A 256 33.50 -14.26 43.65
N VAL A 257 33.65 -13.92 42.36
CA VAL A 257 34.92 -14.01 41.63
C VAL A 257 35.98 -13.11 42.25
N GLY A 258 35.66 -11.84 42.48
CA GLY A 258 36.58 -10.88 43.09
C GLY A 258 37.01 -11.30 44.50
N GLN A 259 36.08 -11.87 45.28
CA GLN A 259 36.39 -12.41 46.60
C GLN A 259 37.31 -13.63 46.51
N ALA A 260 37.08 -14.56 45.57
CA ALA A 260 37.90 -15.76 45.38
C ALA A 260 39.35 -15.43 44.98
N ASP A 261 39.57 -14.48 44.06
CA ASP A 261 40.91 -14.04 43.66
C ASP A 261 41.65 -13.33 44.81
N THR A 262 40.94 -12.51 45.58
CA THR A 262 41.49 -11.86 46.79
C THR A 262 41.87 -12.91 47.84
N LEU A 263 41.03 -13.93 48.02
CA LEU A 263 41.26 -15.07 48.90
C LEU A 263 42.50 -15.87 48.52
N ALA A 264 42.68 -16.17 47.23
CA ALA A 264 43.83 -16.91 46.74
C ALA A 264 45.13 -16.17 47.06
N ARG A 265 45.19 -14.87 46.77
CA ARG A 265 46.37 -14.03 47.02
C ARG A 265 46.67 -13.82 48.51
N GLN A 266 45.62 -13.67 49.34
CA GLN A 266 45.79 -13.51 50.79
C GLN A 266 46.14 -14.84 51.49
N ALA A 267 45.55 -15.95 51.05
CA ALA A 267 45.88 -17.27 51.56
C ALA A 267 47.34 -17.59 51.28
N GLU A 268 47.84 -17.30 50.08
CA GLU A 268 49.25 -17.46 49.73
C GLU A 268 50.14 -16.64 50.68
N ALA A 269 49.91 -15.33 50.82
CA ALA A 269 50.73 -14.48 51.68
C ALA A 269 50.73 -14.89 53.17
N GLN A 270 49.55 -15.20 53.73
CA GLN A 270 49.43 -15.54 55.16
C GLN A 270 49.89 -16.96 55.48
N MET A 271 49.62 -17.93 54.61
CA MET A 271 50.08 -19.31 54.79
C MET A 271 51.59 -19.41 54.64
N PHE A 272 52.18 -18.81 53.59
CA PHE A 272 53.63 -18.89 53.37
C PHE A 272 54.41 -18.16 54.47
N ALA A 273 53.93 -17.00 54.94
CA ALA A 273 54.57 -16.28 56.05
C ALA A 273 54.59 -17.11 57.34
N LYS A 274 53.49 -17.81 57.67
CA LYS A 274 53.38 -18.62 58.89
C LYS A 274 54.04 -20.00 58.76
N MET A 275 53.99 -20.66 57.60
CA MET A 275 54.59 -21.98 57.35
C MET A 275 56.11 -21.95 57.25
N SER A 276 56.71 -20.85 56.79
CA SER A 276 58.18 -20.72 56.68
C SER A 276 58.92 -20.98 58.00
N ARG A 277 58.25 -20.78 59.15
CA ARG A 277 58.80 -20.96 60.50
C ARG A 277 58.80 -22.41 60.99
N PHE A 278 57.94 -23.29 60.46
CA PHE A 278 57.64 -24.59 61.08
C PHE A 278 58.04 -25.81 60.23
N VAL A 279 58.59 -25.63 59.03
CA VAL A 279 58.95 -26.74 58.13
C VAL A 279 60.44 -27.03 58.20
N SER A 280 60.85 -27.99 59.05
CA SER A 280 62.22 -28.52 59.13
C SER A 280 62.50 -29.70 58.17
N GLY A 281 61.48 -30.20 57.44
CA GLY A 281 61.58 -31.31 56.48
C GLY A 281 61.71 -30.92 55.00
N GLY A 282 61.91 -29.62 54.71
CA GLY A 282 62.00 -29.08 53.36
C GLY A 282 60.62 -28.76 52.73
N PRO A 283 60.50 -27.65 51.98
CA PRO A 283 59.22 -27.10 51.48
C PRO A 283 58.45 -27.98 50.49
N GLN A 284 59.01 -29.11 50.02
CA GLN A 284 58.51 -29.83 48.84
C GLN A 284 57.43 -30.89 49.13
N SER A 285 57.36 -31.48 50.33
CA SER A 285 56.43 -32.59 50.61
C SER A 285 54.99 -32.13 50.87
N TRP A 286 54.81 -31.04 51.60
CA TRP A 286 53.48 -30.48 51.84
C TRP A 286 52.94 -29.73 50.62
N GLN A 287 53.81 -29.06 49.85
CA GLN A 287 53.45 -28.46 48.57
C GLN A 287 52.96 -29.50 47.56
N THR A 288 53.51 -30.71 47.56
CA THR A 288 53.06 -31.77 46.64
C THR A 288 51.79 -32.48 47.10
N GLN A 289 51.46 -32.44 48.40
CA GLN A 289 50.28 -33.13 48.94
C GLN A 289 49.04 -32.24 49.08
N LEU A 290 49.20 -30.95 49.42
CA LEU A 290 48.09 -30.04 49.64
C LEU A 290 47.74 -29.23 48.40
N LEU A 291 48.74 -28.78 47.65
CA LEU A 291 48.56 -27.82 46.58
C LEU A 291 47.82 -28.41 45.36
N PRO A 292 48.16 -29.61 44.85
CA PRO A 292 47.47 -30.19 43.70
C PRO A 292 45.96 -30.41 43.92
N PRO A 293 45.48 -31.04 45.01
CA PRO A 293 44.05 -31.23 45.18
C PRO A 293 43.28 -29.95 45.48
N LEU A 294 43.90 -28.94 46.11
CA LEU A 294 43.31 -27.61 46.24
C LEU A 294 43.19 -26.90 44.88
N ARG A 295 44.26 -26.94 44.09
CA ARG A 295 44.31 -26.30 42.77
C ARG A 295 43.37 -26.99 41.79
N ASP A 296 43.50 -28.29 41.64
CA ASP A 296 42.78 -29.06 40.63
C ASP A 296 41.34 -29.35 41.08
N GLY A 297 41.10 -29.45 42.39
CA GLY A 297 39.78 -29.75 42.96
C GLY A 297 38.91 -28.52 43.22
N ALA A 298 39.46 -27.41 43.72
CA ALA A 298 38.66 -26.25 44.14
C ALA A 298 38.88 -25.00 43.28
N LEU A 299 40.14 -24.66 42.98
CA LEU A 299 40.46 -23.44 42.22
C LEU A 299 40.10 -23.57 40.74
N ALA A 300 40.45 -24.67 40.09
CA ALA A 300 40.14 -24.87 38.67
C ALA A 300 38.62 -24.87 38.39
N PRO A 301 37.74 -25.56 39.16
CA PRO A 301 36.29 -25.42 38.97
C PRO A 301 35.74 -24.02 39.26
N ALA A 302 36.36 -23.27 40.18
CA ALA A 302 35.99 -21.88 40.44
C ALA A 302 36.32 -21.00 39.23
N GLU A 303 37.53 -21.13 38.67
CA GLU A 303 37.94 -20.43 37.44
C GLU A 303 37.03 -20.78 36.25
N HIS A 304 36.67 -22.06 36.10
CA HIS A 304 35.71 -22.47 35.07
C HIS A 304 34.32 -21.86 35.29
N LEU A 305 33.84 -21.77 36.53
CA LEU A 305 32.57 -21.14 36.85
C LEU A 305 32.59 -19.64 36.53
N VAL A 306 33.66 -18.94 36.90
CA VAL A 306 33.89 -17.53 36.57
C VAL A 306 33.82 -17.32 35.06
N SER A 307 34.60 -18.11 34.30
CA SER A 307 34.64 -18.01 32.84
C SER A 307 33.27 -18.31 32.21
N ALA A 308 32.54 -19.30 32.74
CA ALA A 308 31.20 -19.62 32.28
C ALA A 308 30.19 -18.47 32.53
N LEU A 309 30.30 -17.79 33.67
CA LEU A 309 29.44 -16.64 34.02
C LEU A 309 29.75 -15.42 33.17
N GLU A 310 31.03 -15.11 32.94
CA GLU A 310 31.46 -14.05 32.01
C GLU A 310 30.97 -14.33 30.58
N SER A 311 31.11 -15.59 30.12
CA SER A 311 30.60 -16.01 28.81
C SER A 311 29.08 -15.91 28.72
N ALA A 312 28.35 -16.24 29.79
CA ALA A 312 26.91 -16.12 29.84
C ALA A 312 26.46 -14.65 29.80
N GLN A 313 27.16 -13.77 30.52
CA GLN A 313 26.92 -12.32 30.47
C GLN A 313 27.18 -11.74 29.09
N ALA A 314 28.30 -12.10 28.46
CA ALA A 314 28.63 -11.66 27.11
C ALA A 314 27.59 -12.14 26.10
N THR A 315 27.14 -13.40 26.23
CA THR A 315 26.07 -13.96 25.40
C THR A 315 24.77 -13.18 25.60
N PHE A 316 24.33 -12.95 26.85
CA PHE A 316 23.13 -12.18 27.16
C PHE A 316 23.18 -10.75 26.58
N ALA A 317 24.31 -10.07 26.73
CA ALA A 317 24.49 -8.72 26.22
C ALA A 317 24.38 -8.68 24.69
N ALA A 318 25.01 -9.63 24.00
CA ALA A 318 25.04 -9.71 22.55
C ALA A 318 23.75 -10.24 21.93
N SER A 319 23.09 -11.22 22.57
CA SER A 319 21.91 -11.90 22.02
C SER A 319 20.59 -11.24 22.39
N LEU A 320 20.52 -10.56 23.53
CA LEU A 320 19.29 -9.97 24.04
C LEU A 320 19.39 -8.46 24.22
N GLN A 321 20.34 -7.99 25.03
CA GLN A 321 20.34 -6.59 25.45
C GLN A 321 20.50 -5.63 24.26
N ALA A 322 21.56 -5.77 23.48
CA ALA A 322 21.82 -4.87 22.36
C ALA A 322 20.77 -4.98 21.24
N PRO A 323 20.37 -6.18 20.78
CA PRO A 323 19.34 -6.30 19.72
C PRO A 323 17.97 -5.75 20.14
N VAL A 324 17.54 -6.01 21.39
CA VAL A 324 16.26 -5.49 21.89
C VAL A 324 16.29 -3.98 22.02
N GLN A 325 17.41 -3.40 22.48
CA GLN A 325 17.55 -1.94 22.56
C GLN A 325 17.45 -1.30 21.17
N THR A 326 18.23 -1.79 20.20
CA THR A 326 18.17 -1.33 18.81
C THR A 326 16.76 -1.46 18.21
N ALA A 327 16.08 -2.58 18.48
CA ALA A 327 14.70 -2.80 18.04
C ALA A 327 13.73 -1.78 18.65
N LEU A 328 13.86 -1.45 19.94
CA LEU A 328 13.04 -0.45 20.60
C LEU A 328 13.27 0.95 20.03
N GLU A 329 14.52 1.34 19.82
CA GLU A 329 14.89 2.62 19.20
C GLU A 329 14.33 2.73 17.77
N THR A 330 14.46 1.67 16.98
CA THR A 330 13.89 1.59 15.62
C THR A 330 12.36 1.73 15.63
N ARG A 331 11.67 1.06 16.55
CA ARG A 331 10.22 1.17 16.70
C ARG A 331 9.78 2.56 17.15
N ALA A 332 10.54 3.21 18.02
CA ALA A 332 10.27 4.58 18.45
C ALA A 332 10.36 5.54 17.25
N ALA A 333 11.43 5.43 16.45
CA ALA A 333 11.61 6.22 15.24
C ALA A 333 10.48 5.97 14.21
N LEU A 334 10.08 4.71 13.99
CA LEU A 334 8.97 4.38 13.09
C LEU A 334 7.63 4.94 13.59
N ARG A 335 7.37 4.94 14.91
CA ARG A 335 6.16 5.55 15.48
C ARG A 335 6.13 7.05 15.27
N GLU A 336 7.27 7.73 15.40
CA GLU A 336 7.40 9.15 15.09
C GLU A 336 7.15 9.42 13.60
N GLN A 337 7.73 8.60 12.71
CA GLN A 337 7.47 8.69 11.27
C GLN A 337 6.00 8.47 10.92
N ILE A 338 5.32 7.52 11.56
CA ILE A 338 3.88 7.29 11.40
C ILE A 338 3.08 8.53 11.85
N ALA A 339 3.42 9.11 12.99
CA ALA A 339 2.75 10.31 13.49
C ALA A 339 2.96 11.51 12.54
N ALA A 340 4.19 11.72 12.07
CA ALA A 340 4.53 12.75 11.11
C ALA A 340 3.82 12.54 9.77
N TYR A 341 3.77 11.29 9.27
CA TYR A 341 3.07 10.93 8.04
C TYR A 341 1.58 11.24 8.14
N ARG A 342 0.93 10.88 9.25
CA ARG A 342 -0.47 11.20 9.50
C ARG A 342 -0.72 12.71 9.52
N ALA A 343 0.12 13.46 10.21
CA ALA A 343 0.01 14.92 10.27
C ALA A 343 0.18 15.57 8.89
N ALA A 344 1.17 15.14 8.11
CA ALA A 344 1.44 15.66 6.76
C ALA A 344 0.31 15.35 5.77
N HIS A 345 -0.38 14.22 5.95
CA HIS A 345 -1.39 13.71 5.04
C HIS A 345 -2.84 13.83 5.54
N GLN A 346 -3.04 14.47 6.70
CA GLN A 346 -4.35 14.66 7.36
C GLN A 346 -5.13 13.33 7.54
N LEU A 347 -4.42 12.29 8.00
CA LEU A 347 -4.96 10.95 8.28
C LEU A 347 -5.24 10.75 9.78
#